data_AF-A0A9E3A3M8-F1
#
_entry.id   AF-A0A9E3A3M8-F1
#
_cell.length_a   1.000
_cell.length_b   1.000
_cell.length_c   1.000
_cell.angle_alpha   90.00
_cell.angle_beta   90.00
_cell.angle_gamma   90.00
#
_symmetry.space_group_name_H-M   'P 1'
#
loop_
_entity.id
_entity.type
_entity.pdbx_description
1 polymer ?
#
loop_
_entity_poly.entity_id
_entity_poly.type
_entity_poly.pdbx_seq_one_letter_code
_entity_poly.pdbx_strand_id
1 'polypeptide(L)'
;MLASASLGGRVGLYEPVHGSAPDIAGQGIANPLGAVLSAALLLRHSFELEREARSIEEAVGAVLGRGERTRDLAPGGQRAVSTSEMGTSIRRLIPTAAAKTRQQVAP
;
A
#
# COMPACT_ATOMS: atom_id res chain seq x y z
N MET A 1 2.77 -7.68 7.01
CA MET A 1 2.81 -7.64 5.53
C MET A 1 4.16 -7.08 5.13
N LEU A 2 4.96 -7.86 4.40
CA LEU A 2 6.38 -7.57 4.20
C LEU A 2 6.65 -7.13 2.76
N ALA A 3 7.23 -5.93 2.64
CA ALA A 3 7.83 -5.41 1.41
C ALA A 3 9.31 -5.82 1.34
N SER A 4 9.87 -5.80 0.14
CA SER A 4 11.28 -6.07 -0.11
C SER A 4 11.86 -5.09 -1.13
N ALA A 5 13.15 -4.80 -0.97
CA ALA A 5 13.96 -4.06 -1.91
C ALA A 5 15.34 -4.72 -2.05
N SER A 6 15.71 -5.07 -3.28
CA SER A 6 17.04 -5.57 -3.63
C SER A 6 17.82 -4.42 -4.29
N LEU A 7 18.82 -3.90 -3.59
CA LEU A 7 19.60 -2.71 -3.96
C LEU A 7 21.08 -3.08 -4.21
N GLY A 8 21.79 -2.27 -5.00
CA GLY A 8 23.24 -2.42 -5.25
C GLY A 8 23.62 -2.69 -6.72
N GLY A 9 22.65 -2.91 -7.60
CA GLY A 9 22.84 -2.96 -9.04
C GLY A 9 22.64 -1.61 -9.73
N ARG A 10 22.68 -1.59 -11.07
CA ARG A 10 22.34 -0.40 -11.89
C ARG A 10 20.89 0.08 -11.71
N VAL A 11 20.02 -0.84 -11.29
CA VAL A 11 18.60 -0.61 -10.99
C VAL A 11 18.24 -1.32 -9.69
N GLY A 12 17.25 -0.81 -8.97
CA GLY A 12 16.66 -1.49 -7.81
C GLY A 12 15.49 -2.38 -8.23
N LEU A 13 15.31 -3.51 -7.54
CA LEU A 13 14.14 -4.39 -7.67
C LEU A 13 13.29 -4.31 -6.41
N TYR A 14 11.98 -4.16 -6.58
CA TYR A 14 11.02 -3.98 -5.49
C TYR A 14 9.85 -4.92 -5.67
N GLU A 15 9.60 -5.77 -4.66
CA GLU A 15 8.61 -6.83 -4.74
C GLU A 15 8.06 -7.18 -3.35
N PRO A 16 6.84 -7.72 -3.23
CA PRO A 16 6.39 -8.30 -1.97
C PRO A 16 7.19 -9.55 -1.62
N VAL A 17 7.32 -9.88 -0.32
CA VAL A 17 8.00 -11.11 0.13
C VAL A 17 7.15 -12.37 -0.10
N HIS A 18 5.84 -12.23 -0.35
CA HIS A 18 4.98 -13.39 -0.57
C HIS A 18 5.09 -13.92 -2.02
N GLY A 19 4.88 -15.22 -2.19
CA GLY A 19 4.81 -15.86 -3.51
C GLY A 19 3.52 -15.53 -4.28
N SER A 20 3.28 -16.27 -5.37
CA SER A 20 2.17 -16.02 -6.31
C SER A 20 0.78 -16.46 -5.82
N ALA A 21 0.70 -17.28 -4.77
CA ALA A 21 -0.54 -17.86 -4.23
C ALA A 21 -1.51 -18.39 -5.32
N PRO A 22 -1.13 -19.44 -6.08
CA PRO A 22 -1.88 -19.89 -7.26
C PRO A 22 -3.31 -20.33 -6.94
N ASP A 23 -3.56 -20.83 -5.74
CA ASP A 23 -4.86 -21.28 -5.23
C ASP A 23 -5.91 -20.17 -5.19
N ILE A 24 -5.50 -18.90 -5.14
CA ILE A 24 -6.39 -17.74 -5.04
C ILE A 24 -6.24 -16.76 -6.21
N ALA A 25 -5.44 -17.12 -7.21
CA ALA A 25 -5.25 -16.31 -8.40
C ALA A 25 -6.61 -16.09 -9.11
N GLY A 26 -6.85 -14.86 -9.55
CA GLY A 26 -8.11 -14.47 -10.21
C GLY A 26 -9.33 -14.30 -9.30
N GLN A 27 -9.22 -14.59 -7.99
CA GLN A 27 -10.35 -14.48 -7.06
C GLN A 27 -10.51 -13.08 -6.44
N GLY A 28 -9.53 -12.18 -6.63
CA GLY A 28 -9.60 -10.81 -6.11
C GLY A 28 -9.56 -10.69 -4.57
N ILE A 29 -8.98 -11.69 -3.89
CA ILE A 29 -8.90 -11.78 -2.43
C ILE A 29 -7.46 -11.79 -1.88
N ALA A 30 -6.46 -11.68 -2.76
CA ALA A 30 -5.07 -11.55 -2.37
C ALA A 30 -4.83 -10.22 -1.64
N ASN A 31 -3.90 -10.21 -0.69
CA ASN A 31 -3.57 -9.01 0.06
C ASN A 31 -2.57 -8.12 -0.69
N PRO A 32 -2.94 -6.90 -1.11
CA PRO A 32 -2.06 -6.07 -1.92
C PRO A 32 -1.00 -5.30 -1.12
N LEU A 33 -1.04 -5.32 0.23
CA LEU A 33 -0.24 -4.40 1.05
C LEU A 33 1.27 -4.58 0.85
N GLY A 34 1.74 -5.81 0.64
CA GLY A 34 3.16 -6.07 0.38
C GLY A 34 3.64 -5.35 -0.88
N ALA A 35 2.92 -5.52 -1.99
CA ALA A 35 3.26 -4.89 -3.26
C ALA A 35 3.16 -3.35 -3.20
N VAL A 36 2.14 -2.83 -2.51
CA VAL A 36 1.96 -1.38 -2.30
C VAL A 36 3.11 -0.78 -1.49
N LEU A 37 3.52 -1.45 -0.40
CA LEU A 37 4.64 -1.00 0.42
C LEU A 37 5.99 -1.13 -0.31
N SER A 38 6.15 -2.11 -1.20
CA SER A 38 7.33 -2.19 -2.08
C SER A 38 7.37 -1.01 -3.07
N ALA A 39 6.23 -0.49 -3.52
CA ALA A 39 6.21 0.75 -4.30
C ALA A 39 6.63 1.97 -3.47
N ALA A 40 6.34 2.01 -2.16
CA ALA A 40 6.86 3.04 -1.27
C ALA A 40 8.40 2.97 -1.14
N LEU A 41 8.96 1.76 -1.04
CA LEU A 41 10.42 1.56 -1.08
C LEU A 41 11.03 2.04 -2.40
N LEU A 42 10.36 1.81 -3.53
CA LEU A 42 10.78 2.30 -4.84
C LEU A 42 10.85 3.83 -4.89
N LEU A 43 9.80 4.52 -4.42
CA LEU A 43 9.79 5.98 -4.34
C LEU A 43 10.94 6.50 -3.46
N ARG A 44 11.15 5.85 -2.31
CA ARG A 44 12.18 6.22 -1.34
C ARG A 44 13.60 6.06 -1.89
N HIS A 45 13.92 4.88 -2.44
CA HIS A 45 15.30 4.51 -2.75
C HIS A 45 15.72 4.81 -4.20
N SER A 46 14.80 4.73 -5.17
CA SER A 46 15.15 4.97 -6.57
C SER A 46 14.83 6.38 -7.05
N PHE A 47 13.85 7.05 -6.44
CA PHE A 47 13.43 8.39 -6.85
C PHE A 47 13.66 9.47 -5.80
N GLU A 48 14.14 9.11 -4.60
CA GLU A 48 14.39 10.05 -3.50
C GLU A 48 13.13 10.86 -3.10
N LEU A 49 11.95 10.28 -3.32
CA LEU A 49 10.64 10.87 -3.05
C LEU A 49 10.12 10.44 -1.67
N GLU A 50 10.81 10.88 -0.62
CA GLU A 50 10.51 10.49 0.78
C GLU A 50 9.09 10.88 1.21
N ARG A 51 8.60 12.06 0.78
CA ARG A 51 7.26 12.52 1.16
C ARG A 51 6.17 11.64 0.56
N GLU A 52 6.34 11.28 -0.70
CA GLU A 52 5.42 10.41 -1.43
C GLU A 52 5.45 8.99 -0.88
N ALA A 53 6.64 8.45 -0.58
CA ALA A 53 6.80 7.15 0.07
C ALA A 53 6.08 7.11 1.43
N ARG A 54 6.33 8.10 2.29
CA ARG A 54 5.69 8.22 3.60
C ARG A 54 4.16 8.35 3.48
N SER A 55 3.66 9.05 2.47
CA SER A 55 2.21 9.19 2.26
C SER A 55 1.52 7.84 2.00
N ILE A 56 2.21 6.90 1.32
CA ILE A 56 1.71 5.54 1.09
C ILE A 56 1.72 4.74 2.39
N GLU A 57 2.83 4.80 3.15
CA GLU A 57 2.97 4.10 4.43
C GLU A 57 1.92 4.56 5.45
N GLU A 58 1.70 5.87 5.56
CA GLU A 58 0.67 6.46 6.42
C GLU A 58 -0.74 6.07 5.97
N ALA A 59 -1.03 6.07 4.66
CA ALA A 59 -2.31 5.61 4.12
C ALA A 59 -2.57 4.14 4.46
N VAL A 60 -1.57 3.26 4.29
CA VAL A 60 -1.66 1.84 4.67
C VAL A 60 -1.90 1.70 6.18
N GLY A 61 -1.14 2.43 7.01
CA GLY A 61 -1.32 2.45 8.46
C GLY A 61 -2.72 2.89 8.86
N ALA A 62 -3.27 3.92 8.22
CA ALA A 62 -4.59 4.45 8.50
C ALA A 62 -5.72 3.48 8.08
N VAL A 63 -5.61 2.80 6.93
CA VAL A 63 -6.57 1.76 6.51
C VAL A 63 -6.58 0.61 7.53
N LEU A 64 -5.41 0.15 7.97
CA LEU A 64 -5.30 -0.88 9.00
C LEU A 64 -5.82 -0.39 10.36
N GLY A 65 -5.55 0.86 10.73
CA GLY A 65 -6.06 1.49 11.95
C GLY A 65 -7.60 1.59 11.98
N ARG A 66 -8.25 1.67 10.82
CA ARG A 66 -9.72 1.64 10.66
C ARG A 66 -10.33 0.23 10.74
N GLY A 67 -9.51 -0.80 10.90
CA GLY A 67 -9.98 -2.18 10.99
C GLY A 67 -10.22 -2.87 9.65
N GLU A 68 -9.88 -2.25 8.51
CA GLU A 68 -9.99 -2.91 7.21
C GLU A 68 -8.94 -4.03 7.08
N ARG A 69 -9.38 -5.24 6.75
CA ARG A 69 -8.53 -6.44 6.66
C ARG A 69 -8.87 -7.23 5.40
N THR A 70 -7.85 -7.74 4.71
CA THR A 70 -8.01 -8.77 3.66
C THR A 70 -8.13 -10.16 4.29
N ARG A 71 -8.46 -11.17 3.49
CA ARG A 71 -8.79 -12.52 3.96
C ARG A 71 -7.72 -13.17 4.86
N ASP A 72 -6.45 -12.93 4.56
CA ASP A 72 -5.28 -13.41 5.31
C ASP A 72 -5.07 -12.70 6.67
N LEU A 73 -5.61 -11.49 6.83
CA LEU A 73 -5.48 -10.69 8.05
C LEU A 73 -6.76 -10.63 8.89
N ALA A 74 -7.90 -11.02 8.32
CA ALA A 74 -9.19 -11.00 9.01
C ALA A 74 -9.26 -12.14 10.03
N PRO A 75 -9.55 -11.87 11.31
CA PRO A 75 -9.82 -12.92 12.29
C PRO A 75 -11.04 -13.75 11.86
N GLY A 76 -11.05 -15.04 12.20
CA GLY A 76 -12.10 -15.99 11.78
C GLY A 76 -13.51 -15.44 11.97
N GLY A 77 -14.29 -15.40 10.87
CA GLY A 77 -15.68 -14.94 10.85
C GLY A 77 -15.89 -13.44 10.67
N GLN A 78 -14.82 -12.61 10.68
CA GLN A 78 -14.95 -11.18 10.39
C GLN A 78 -14.98 -10.89 8.89
N ARG A 79 -15.65 -9.80 8.52
CA ARG A 79 -15.72 -9.35 7.13
C ARG A 79 -14.32 -8.97 6.64
N ALA A 80 -13.89 -9.59 5.54
CA ALA A 80 -12.70 -9.19 4.80
C ALA A 80 -13.07 -8.32 3.59
N VAL A 81 -12.19 -7.40 3.23
CA VAL A 81 -12.27 -6.65 1.97
C VAL A 81 -11.51 -7.37 0.86
N SER A 82 -11.94 -7.17 -0.38
CA SER A 82 -11.24 -7.64 -1.58
C SER A 82 -9.93 -6.88 -1.82
N THR A 83 -9.09 -7.40 -2.72
CA THR A 83 -7.86 -6.75 -3.19
C THR A 83 -8.14 -5.33 -3.71
N SER A 84 -9.17 -5.17 -4.53
CA SER A 84 -9.53 -3.89 -5.15
C SER A 84 -10.10 -2.89 -4.14
N GLU A 85 -10.90 -3.36 -3.18
CA GLU A 85 -11.41 -2.51 -2.10
C GLU A 85 -10.26 -2.00 -1.23
N MET A 86 -9.34 -2.88 -0.84
CA MET A 86 -8.13 -2.49 -0.08
C MET A 86 -7.32 -1.43 -0.84
N GLY A 87 -7.04 -1.65 -2.12
CA GLY A 87 -6.36 -0.66 -2.97
C GLY A 87 -7.10 0.68 -3.07
N THR A 88 -8.42 0.64 -3.18
CA THR A 88 -9.28 1.84 -3.21
C THR A 88 -9.23 2.60 -1.89
N SER A 89 -9.27 1.90 -0.75
CA SER A 89 -9.16 2.51 0.57
C SER A 89 -7.81 3.20 0.77
N ILE A 90 -6.71 2.57 0.36
CA ILE A 90 -5.37 3.17 0.42
C ILE A 90 -5.32 4.43 -0.45
N ARG A 91 -5.74 4.33 -1.73
CA ARG A 91 -5.77 5.47 -2.67
C ARG A 91 -6.50 6.67 -2.11
N ARG A 92 -7.65 6.46 -1.44
CA ARG A 92 -8.46 7.55 -0.87
C ARG A 92 -7.74 8.34 0.23
N LEU A 93 -6.76 7.73 0.90
CA LEU A 93 -6.03 8.35 2.00
C LEU A 93 -4.70 8.98 1.57
N ILE A 94 -4.27 8.77 0.32
CA ILE A 94 -3.10 9.45 -0.24
C ILE A 94 -3.50 10.90 -0.59
N PRO A 95 -2.83 11.92 -0.02
CA PRO A 95 -3.11 13.32 -0.33
C PRO A 95 -2.81 13.62 -1.80
N THR A 96 -3.77 14.22 -2.51
CA THR A 96 -3.56 14.69 -3.89
C THR A 96 -3.13 16.15 -3.90
N ALA A 97 -2.43 16.56 -4.97
CA ALA A 97 -2.02 17.96 -5.15
C ALA A 97 -3.22 18.93 -5.07
N ALA A 98 -4.41 18.52 -5.52
CA ALA A 98 -5.64 19.32 -5.45
C ALA A 98 -6.17 19.54 -4.02
N ALA A 99 -5.83 18.66 -3.06
CA ALA A 99 -6.22 18.82 -1.67
C ALA A 99 -5.40 19.90 -0.94
N LYS A 100 -4.19 20.23 -1.44
CA LYS A 100 -3.28 21.22 -0.83
C LYS A 100 -3.78 22.67 -0.99
N THR A 101 -4.55 22.98 -2.03
CA THR A 101 -5.08 24.33 -2.28
C THR A 101 -6.11 24.77 -1.24
N ARG A 102 -6.79 23.84 -0.55
CA ARG A 102 -7.84 24.19 0.43
C ARG A 102 -7.31 24.52 1.83
N GLN A 103 -6.05 24.24 2.14
CA GLN A 103 -5.46 24.51 3.46
C GLN A 103 -4.55 25.76 3.50
N GLN A 104 -4.39 26.48 2.39
CA GLN A 104 -3.61 27.72 2.31
C GLN A 104 -4.46 29.00 2.21
N VAL A 105 -5.78 28.91 2.40
CA VAL A 105 -6.71 30.05 2.35
C VAL A 105 -7.58 30.12 3.60
N ALA A 106 -6.96 30.01 4.78
CA ALA A 106 -7.58 30.43 6.04
C ALA A 106 -6.77 31.62 6.59
N PRO A 107 -7.43 32.76 6.87
CA PRO A 107 -6.78 34.00 7.29
C PRO A 107 -6.13 33.93 8.68
#